data_AF-R9BY43-F1
#
_entry.id   AF-R9BY43-F1
#
_cell.length_a   1.000
_cell.length_b   1.000
_cell.length_c   1.000
_cell.angle_alpha   90.00
_cell.angle_beta   90.00
_cell.angle_gamma   90.00
#
_symmetry.space_group_name_H-M   'P 1'
#
loop_
_entity.id
_entity.type
_entity.pdbx_description
1 polymer ?
#
loop_
_entity_poly.entity_id
_entity_poly.type
_entity_poly.pdbx_seq_one_letter_code
_entity_poly.pdbx_strand_id
1 'polypeptide(L)'
;MIRTFVCEKEGCSGNRFFLESEEDKLHLICAYCKSKYDIDVSTQDFTMLPNCSNCNNDTFKIFRDIENKSIYAKCSKCGSVPERIYIDSDGVQVSYEAKLLNDIKQIMNLVEQRIYNLEVNVKDLERGQSMLEQSLAYINRYLVEKD
;
A
#
# COMPACT_ATOMS: atom_id res chain seq x y z
N MET A 1 13.61 5.50 13.28
CA MET A 1 13.52 6.13 14.62
C MET A 1 12.33 7.08 14.65
N ILE A 2 11.41 6.91 15.61
CA ILE A 2 10.19 7.72 15.73
C ILE A 2 10.44 8.93 16.63
N ARG A 3 10.10 10.14 16.17
CA ARG A 3 10.15 11.38 16.95
C ARG A 3 8.79 12.06 17.03
N THR A 4 8.56 12.77 18.13
CA THR A 4 7.39 13.65 18.26
C THR A 4 7.62 14.88 17.40
N PHE A 5 6.63 15.23 16.58
CA PHE A 5 6.65 16.47 15.81
C PHE A 5 6.19 17.63 16.71
N VAL A 6 7.01 18.68 16.77
CA VAL A 6 6.76 19.89 17.55
C VAL A 6 6.79 21.07 16.58
N CYS A 7 5.97 22.08 16.84
CA CYS A 7 5.89 23.26 15.97
C CYS A 7 7.26 23.95 15.89
N GLU A 8 7.73 24.17 14.66
CA GLU A 8 9.05 24.75 14.38
C GLU A 8 9.02 26.28 14.24
N LYS A 9 7.85 26.93 14.33
CA LYS A 9 7.75 28.39 14.24
C LYS A 9 8.44 29.02 15.44
N GLU A 10 9.28 30.02 15.19
CA GLU A 10 9.98 30.78 16.22
C GLU A 10 9.00 31.32 17.27
N GLY A 11 9.31 31.08 18.55
CA GLY A 11 8.45 31.45 19.68
C GLY A 11 7.26 30.50 19.94
N CYS A 12 7.12 29.39 19.21
CA CYS A 12 6.09 28.38 19.46
C CYS A 12 6.70 27.04 19.92
N SER A 13 6.11 26.45 20.96
CA SER A 13 6.47 25.11 21.47
C SER A 13 5.29 24.14 21.43
N GLY A 14 4.32 24.41 20.56
CA GLY A 14 3.10 23.63 20.43
C GLY A 14 3.36 22.20 19.94
N ASN A 15 2.76 21.22 20.60
CA ASN A 15 2.83 19.80 20.24
C ASN A 15 1.46 19.18 19.91
N ARG A 16 0.44 20.02 19.70
CA ARG A 16 -0.92 19.64 19.33
C ARG A 16 -1.25 20.29 17.99
N PHE A 17 -1.82 19.49 17.10
CA PHE A 17 -2.10 19.88 15.74
C PHE A 17 -3.52 19.49 15.35
N PHE A 18 -4.19 20.34 14.58
CA PHE A 18 -5.34 19.96 13.78
C PHE A 18 -4.85 19.27 12.50
N LEU A 19 -5.68 18.39 11.97
CA LEU A 19 -5.41 17.68 10.72
C LEU A 19 -6.33 18.21 9.64
N GLU A 20 -5.80 18.41 8.45
CA GLU A 20 -6.56 18.68 7.24
C GLU A 20 -5.92 17.85 6.13
N SER A 21 -6.70 16.98 5.48
CA SER A 21 -6.20 16.09 4.42
C SER A 21 -6.71 16.57 3.08
N GLU A 22 -5.79 16.68 2.11
CA GLU A 22 -6.07 17.05 0.72
C GLU A 22 -5.30 16.09 -0.19
N GLU A 23 -6.01 15.20 -0.89
CA GLU A 23 -5.47 14.14 -1.76
C GLU A 23 -4.26 13.41 -1.12
N ASP A 24 -3.05 13.73 -1.57
CA ASP A 24 -1.78 13.10 -1.14
C ASP A 24 -1.05 13.85 -0.02
N LYS A 25 -1.65 14.91 0.51
CA LYS A 25 -1.05 15.80 1.52
C LYS A 25 -1.86 15.80 2.81
N LEU A 26 -1.13 15.68 3.90
CA LEU A 26 -1.62 15.94 5.24
C LEU A 26 -1.09 17.28 5.72
N HIS A 27 -1.99 18.21 5.95
CA HIS A 27 -1.73 19.49 6.55
C HIS A 27 -1.84 19.40 8.07
N LEU A 28 -0.74 19.71 8.75
CA LEU A 28 -0.73 19.86 10.20
C LEU A 28 -0.83 21.34 10.55
N ILE A 29 -1.87 21.71 11.30
CA ILE A 29 -2.07 23.10 11.73
C ILE A 29 -1.82 23.16 13.24
N CYS A 30 -0.77 23.87 13.66
CA CYS A 30 -0.44 24.01 15.07
C CYS A 30 -1.59 24.65 15.85
N ALA A 31 -2.05 23.99 16.92
CA ALA A 31 -3.19 24.46 17.69
C ALA A 31 -2.96 25.84 18.34
N TYR A 32 -1.70 26.16 18.62
CA TYR A 32 -1.26 27.35 19.35
C TYR A 32 -1.01 28.56 18.44
N CYS A 33 -0.14 28.42 17.43
CA CYS A 33 0.29 29.54 16.58
C CYS A 33 -0.31 29.53 15.16
N LYS A 34 -1.14 28.52 14.85
CA LYS A 34 -1.81 28.31 13.55
C LYS A 34 -0.88 28.14 12.35
N SER A 35 0.42 27.93 12.55
CA SER A 35 1.33 27.52 11.48
C SER A 35 0.88 26.22 10.83
N LYS A 36 0.88 26.21 9.50
CA LYS A 36 0.56 25.06 8.66
C LYS A 36 1.86 24.39 8.20
N TYR A 37 1.90 23.06 8.26
CA TYR A 37 3.01 22.23 7.80
C TYR A 37 2.46 21.16 6.88
N ASP A 38 3.01 21.06 5.68
CA ASP A 38 2.54 20.12 4.67
C ASP A 38 3.40 18.87 4.69
N ILE A 39 2.74 17.72 4.74
CA ILE A 39 3.43 16.44 4.77
C ILE A 39 2.85 15.52 3.72
N ASP A 40 3.75 15.03 2.89
CA ASP A 40 3.46 14.00 1.90
C ASP A 40 3.08 12.70 2.60
N VAL A 41 1.87 12.23 2.29
CA VAL A 41 1.29 10.97 2.78
C VAL A 41 0.86 10.06 1.62
N SER A 42 1.38 10.30 0.40
CA SER A 42 1.12 9.49 -0.81
C SER A 42 1.34 7.98 -0.66
N THR A 43 2.11 7.56 0.35
CA THR A 43 2.39 6.14 0.65
C THR A 43 1.36 5.50 1.58
N GLN A 44 0.37 6.25 2.07
CA GLN A 44 -0.67 5.74 2.96
C GLN A 44 -1.92 5.34 2.18
N ASP A 45 -2.41 4.12 2.39
CA ASP A 45 -3.61 3.59 1.73
C ASP A 45 -4.93 4.13 2.32
N PHE A 46 -4.87 5.19 3.12
CA PHE A 46 -6.01 5.77 3.82
C PHE A 46 -5.85 7.28 4.01
N THR A 47 -6.97 7.97 4.08
CA THR A 47 -7.01 9.40 4.42
C THR A 47 -7.35 9.56 5.91
N MET A 48 -6.58 10.39 6.63
CA MET A 48 -6.89 10.73 8.02
C MET A 48 -7.92 11.87 8.06
N LEU A 49 -8.97 11.69 8.86
CA LEU A 49 -9.97 12.75 9.08
C LEU A 49 -9.55 13.67 10.24
N PRO A 50 -10.12 14.89 10.30
CA PRO A 50 -9.84 15.87 11.35
C PRO A 50 -10.33 15.44 12.74
N ASN A 51 -11.10 14.36 12.86
CA ASN A 51 -11.76 13.95 14.10
C ASN A 51 -11.21 12.63 14.63
N CYS A 52 -11.22 12.49 15.95
CA CYS A 52 -10.80 11.26 16.62
C CYS A 52 -11.89 10.20 16.50
N SER A 53 -11.47 9.00 16.07
CA SER A 53 -12.32 7.80 15.94
C SER A 53 -13.11 7.38 17.19
N ASN A 54 -12.74 7.87 18.38
CA ASN A 54 -13.35 7.42 19.64
C ASN A 54 -14.08 8.54 20.40
N CYS A 55 -13.50 9.73 20.50
CA CYS A 55 -14.05 10.81 21.34
C CYS A 55 -14.36 12.10 20.56
N ASN A 56 -14.29 12.05 19.23
CA ASN A 56 -14.56 13.16 18.31
C ASN A 56 -13.70 14.43 18.53
N ASN A 57 -12.62 14.32 19.32
CA ASN A 57 -11.66 15.39 19.52
C ASN A 57 -10.88 15.67 18.22
N ASP A 58 -10.54 16.93 17.99
CA ASP A 58 -9.98 17.45 16.73
C ASP A 58 -8.48 17.76 16.79
N THR A 59 -7.86 17.58 17.96
CA THR A 59 -6.43 17.85 18.16
C THR A 59 -5.63 16.57 18.41
N PHE A 60 -4.46 16.49 17.77
CA PHE A 60 -3.61 15.32 17.77
C PHE A 60 -2.16 15.66 18.10
N LYS A 61 -1.48 14.72 18.75
CA LYS A 61 -0.02 14.67 18.84
C LYS A 61 0.49 13.88 17.65
N ILE A 62 1.47 14.44 16.95
CA ILE A 62 1.99 13.87 15.72
C ILE A 62 3.36 13.26 15.97
N PHE A 63 3.61 12.10 15.38
CA PHE A 63 4.86 11.38 15.44
C PHE A 63 5.30 11.05 14.01
N ARG A 64 6.58 11.24 13.73
CA ARG A 64 7.18 10.97 12.43
C ARG A 64 8.25 9.91 12.57
N ASP A 65 8.18 8.88 11.73
CA ASP A 65 9.31 7.98 11.54
C ASP A 65 10.26 8.56 10.50
N ILE A 66 11.51 8.76 10.89
CA ILE A 66 12.53 9.37 10.02
C ILE A 66 12.97 8.38 8.94
N GLU A 67 12.94 7.08 9.21
CA GLU A 67 13.42 6.05 8.29
C GLU A 67 12.37 5.75 7.22
N ASN A 68 11.14 5.49 7.64
CA ASN A 68 10.04 5.10 6.75
C ASN A 68 9.24 6.30 6.23
N LYS A 69 9.59 7.53 6.64
CA LYS A 69 8.85 8.79 6.38
C LYS A 69 7.37 8.76 6.78
N SER A 70 6.92 7.73 7.50
CA SER A 70 5.53 7.54 7.91
C SER A 70 5.14 8.51 9.03
N ILE A 71 3.86 8.89 9.04
CA ILE A 71 3.26 9.71 10.08
C ILE A 71 2.21 8.95 10.87
N TYR A 72 2.26 9.17 12.17
CA TYR A 72 1.30 8.66 13.13
C TYR A 72 0.70 9.82 13.92
N ALA A 73 -0.59 9.72 14.22
CA ALA A 73 -1.31 10.70 15.01
C ALA A 73 -2.00 10.01 16.19
N LYS A 74 -1.93 10.63 17.37
CA LYS A 74 -2.67 10.20 18.56
C LYS A 74 -3.50 11.36 19.08
N CYS A 75 -4.77 11.10 19.36
CA CYS A 75 -5.69 12.05 19.95
C CYS A 75 -5.08 12.62 21.23
N SER A 76 -5.09 13.94 21.35
CA SER A 76 -4.52 14.64 22.49
C SER A 76 -5.30 14.39 23.80
N LYS A 77 -6.56 13.94 23.69
CA LYS A 77 -7.49 13.70 24.80
C LYS A 77 -7.53 12.23 25.24
N CYS A 78 -7.74 11.29 24.32
CA CYS A 78 -7.92 9.86 24.66
C CYS A 78 -6.80 8.94 24.16
N GLY A 79 -5.88 9.44 23.35
CA GLY A 79 -4.78 8.63 22.79
C GLY A 79 -5.14 7.75 21.58
N SER A 80 -6.42 7.61 21.24
CA SER A 80 -6.88 6.90 20.02
C SER A 80 -6.42 7.59 18.74
N VAL A 81 -6.46 6.88 17.61
CA VAL A 81 -6.08 7.42 16.30
C VAL A 81 -7.15 8.37 15.73
N PRO A 82 -6.78 9.23 14.76
CA PRO A 82 -7.78 9.89 13.91
C PRO A 82 -8.67 8.85 13.25
N GLU A 83 -9.90 9.25 12.95
CA GLU A 83 -10.76 8.50 12.05
C GLU A 83 -10.10 8.39 10.67
N ARG A 84 -10.31 7.25 10.01
CA ARG A 84 -9.66 6.92 8.75
C ARG A 84 -10.73 6.51 7.75
N ILE A 85 -10.58 6.98 6.52
CA ILE A 85 -11.39 6.53 5.40
C ILE A 85 -10.50 5.80 4.42
N TYR A 86 -11.03 4.71 3.87
CA TYR A 86 -10.40 3.91 2.83
C TYR A 86 -11.20 4.10 1.56
N ILE A 87 -10.51 4.29 0.44
CA ILE A 87 -11.13 4.48 -0.86
C ILE A 87 -10.76 3.29 -1.74
N ASP A 88 -11.75 2.69 -2.39
CA ASP A 88 -11.52 1.64 -3.36
C ASP A 88 -11.12 2.21 -4.73
N SER A 89 -10.92 1.33 -5.73
CA SER A 89 -10.53 1.74 -7.09
C SER A 89 -11.59 2.57 -7.81
N ASP A 90 -12.84 2.53 -7.35
CA ASP A 90 -13.97 3.23 -7.96
C ASP A 90 -14.22 4.60 -7.29
N GLY A 91 -13.38 4.99 -6.33
CA GLY A 91 -13.53 6.24 -5.59
C GLY A 91 -14.56 6.16 -4.46
N VAL A 92 -15.03 4.97 -4.09
CA VAL A 92 -16.04 4.77 -3.07
C VAL A 92 -15.39 4.56 -1.71
N GLN A 93 -15.92 5.22 -0.68
CA GLN A 93 -15.51 4.97 0.70
C GLN A 93 -15.94 3.57 1.13
N VAL A 94 -14.98 2.77 1.59
CA VAL A 94 -15.18 1.40 2.04
C VAL A 94 -14.60 1.18 3.44
N SER A 95 -15.00 0.08 4.08
CA SER A 95 -14.33 -0.36 5.31
C SER A 95 -12.93 -0.88 5.01
N TYR A 96 -12.09 -0.97 6.05
CA TYR A 96 -10.76 -1.54 5.90
C TYR A 96 -10.80 -3.00 5.43
N GLU A 97 -11.73 -3.80 5.98
CA GLU A 97 -11.90 -5.20 5.62
C GLU A 97 -12.34 -5.35 4.16
N ALA A 98 -13.21 -4.47 3.67
CA ALA A 98 -13.65 -4.45 2.27
C ALA A 98 -12.50 -4.04 1.34
N LYS A 99 -11.71 -3.04 1.71
CA LYS A 99 -10.49 -2.65 0.97
C LYS A 99 -9.52 -3.81 0.87
N LEU A 100 -9.18 -4.44 2.00
CA LEU A 100 -8.27 -5.58 2.05
C LEU A 100 -8.77 -6.74 1.18
N LEU A 101 -10.07 -7.04 1.22
CA LEU A 101 -10.65 -8.08 0.39
C LEU A 101 -10.53 -7.75 -1.11
N ASN A 102 -10.72 -6.50 -1.50
CA ASN A 102 -10.57 -6.06 -2.89
C ASN A 102 -9.11 -6.16 -3.35
N ASP A 103 -8.15 -5.76 -2.51
CA ASP A 103 -6.72 -5.88 -2.82
C ASP A 103 -6.31 -7.36 -2.98
N ILE A 104 -6.83 -8.26 -2.14
CA ILE A 104 -6.63 -9.71 -2.27
C ILE A 104 -7.20 -10.23 -3.60
N LYS A 105 -8.41 -9.81 -4.00
CA LYS A 105 -9.02 -10.21 -5.27
C LYS A 105 -8.16 -9.79 -6.46
N GLN A 106 -7.61 -8.59 -6.45
CA GLN A 106 -6.72 -8.11 -7.51
C GLN A 106 -5.46 -8.98 -7.61
N ILE A 107 -4.84 -9.30 -6.47
CA ILE A 107 -3.67 -10.19 -6.43
C ILE A 107 -4.03 -11.59 -6.96
N MET A 108 -5.18 -12.14 -6.55
CA MET A 108 -5.65 -13.45 -7.01
C MET A 108 -5.82 -13.49 -8.53
N ASN A 109 -6.38 -12.44 -9.14
CA ASN A 109 -6.51 -12.36 -10.60
C ASN A 109 -5.15 -12.37 -11.30
N LEU A 110 -4.15 -11.66 -10.75
CA LEU A 110 -2.79 -11.68 -11.28
C LEU A 110 -2.13 -13.06 -11.16
N VAL A 111 -2.37 -13.76 -10.04
CA VAL A 111 -1.89 -15.13 -9.83
C VAL A 111 -2.52 -16.08 -10.84
N GLU A 112 -3.83 -16.00 -11.05
CA GLU A 112 -4.55 -16.81 -12.04
C GLU A 112 -3.98 -16.62 -13.46
N GLN A 113 -3.78 -15.37 -13.88
CA GLN A 113 -3.15 -15.07 -15.18
C GLN A 113 -1.74 -15.66 -15.30
N ARG A 114 -0.93 -15.59 -14.24
CA ARG A 114 0.42 -16.18 -14.24
C ARG A 114 0.37 -17.69 -14.30
N ILE A 115 -0.56 -18.34 -13.62
CA ILE A 115 -0.76 -19.80 -13.68
C ILE A 115 -1.16 -20.20 -15.10
N TYR A 116 -2.13 -19.51 -15.70
CA TYR A 116 -2.53 -19.76 -17.08
C TYR A 116 -1.35 -19.67 -18.06
N ASN A 117 -0.51 -18.62 -17.94
CA ASN A 117 0.68 -18.48 -18.78
C ASN A 117 1.68 -19.64 -18.57
N LEU A 118 1.84 -20.12 -17.33
CA LEU A 118 2.67 -21.28 -17.05
C LEU A 118 2.10 -22.56 -17.69
N GLU A 119 0.78 -22.78 -17.63
CA GLU A 119 0.14 -23.93 -18.26
C GLU A 119 0.35 -23.95 -19.78
N VAL A 120 0.26 -22.78 -20.43
CA VAL A 120 0.54 -22.65 -21.87
C VAL A 120 2.01 -22.99 -22.16
N ASN A 121 2.94 -22.40 -21.41
CA ASN A 121 4.37 -22.64 -21.60
C ASN A 121 4.73 -24.11 -21.40
N VAL A 122 4.14 -24.79 -20.41
CA VAL A 122 4.36 -26.21 -20.16
C VAL A 122 3.88 -27.05 -21.34
N LYS A 123 2.67 -26.78 -21.87
CA LYS A 123 2.15 -27.49 -23.06
C LYS A 123 3.05 -27.31 -24.28
N ASP A 124 3.61 -26.12 -24.49
CA ASP A 124 4.52 -25.88 -25.60
C ASP A 124 5.87 -26.59 -25.42
N LEU A 125 6.37 -26.70 -24.18
CA LEU A 125 7.54 -27.52 -23.86
C LEU A 125 7.29 -29.00 -24.12
N GLU A 126 6.14 -29.54 -23.70
CA GLU A 126 5.76 -30.95 -23.94
C GLU A 126 5.70 -31.28 -25.44
N ARG A 127 5.15 -30.35 -26.24
CA ARG A 127 5.13 -30.47 -27.71
C ARG A 127 6.53 -30.46 -28.30
N GLY A 128 7.39 -29.54 -27.85
CA GLY A 128 8.79 -29.46 -28.25
C GLY A 128 9.54 -30.75 -27.94
N GLN A 129 9.37 -31.29 -26.73
CA GLN A 129 9.95 -32.57 -26.32
C GLN A 129 9.48 -33.72 -27.22
N SER A 130 8.17 -33.81 -27.48
CA SER A 130 7.61 -34.85 -28.34
C SER A 130 8.21 -34.83 -29.75
N MET A 131 8.42 -33.64 -30.33
CA MET A 131 9.08 -33.49 -31.64
C MET A 131 10.55 -33.92 -31.62
N LEU A 132 11.27 -33.61 -30.54
CA LEU A 132 12.66 -34.03 -30.37
C LEU A 132 12.77 -35.54 -30.25
N GLU A 133 11.88 -36.19 -29.49
CA GLU A 133 11.81 -37.64 -29.35
C GLU A 133 11.56 -38.33 -30.70
N GLN A 134 10.63 -37.82 -31.51
CA GLN A 134 10.37 -38.34 -32.86
C GLN A 134 11.58 -38.17 -33.79
N SER A 135 12.26 -37.02 -33.73
CA SER A 135 13.45 -36.75 -34.53
C SER A 135 14.61 -37.68 -34.14
N LEU A 136 14.81 -37.93 -32.85
CA LEU A 136 15.80 -38.88 -32.35
C LEU A 136 15.50 -40.31 -32.78
N ALA A 137 14.24 -40.74 -32.70
CA ALA A 137 13.82 -42.07 -33.16
C ALA A 137 14.10 -42.26 -34.67
N TYR A 138 13.82 -41.23 -35.47
CA TYR A 138 14.13 -41.22 -36.90
C TYR A 138 15.65 -41.36 -37.15
N ILE A 139 16.47 -40.53 -36.50
CA ILE A 139 17.94 -40.59 -36.65
C ILE A 139 18.48 -41.97 -36.25
N ASN A 140 18.03 -42.51 -35.12
CA ASN A 140 18.44 -43.83 -34.64
C ASN A 140 18.14 -44.93 -35.66
N ARG A 141 16.98 -44.86 -36.33
CA ARG A 141 16.64 -45.81 -37.39
C ARG A 141 17.66 -45.80 -38.53
N TYR A 142 18.07 -44.63 -39.00
CA TYR A 142 19.07 -44.51 -40.08
C TYR A 142 20.48 -44.93 -39.66
N LEU A 143 20.83 -44.77 -38.39
CA LEU A 143 22.12 -45.21 -37.87
C LEU A 143 22.17 -46.74 -37.75
N VAL A 144 21.10 -47.37 -37.25
CA VAL A 144 21.02 -48.83 -37.11
C VAL A 144 20.89 -49.54 -38.47
N GLU A 145 20.22 -48.95 -39.45
CA GLU A 145 20.08 -49.54 -40.80
C GLU A 145 21.38 -49.46 -41.65
N LYS A 146 22.43 -48.81 -41.16
CA LYS A 146 23.73 -48.66 -41.87
C LYS A 146 24.83 -49.63 -41.42
N ASP A 147 24.61 -50.35 -40.33
CA ASP A 147 25.46 -51.48 -39.87
C ASP A 147 24.84 -52.82 -40.29
#